data_AF-A0A0F9BRA9-F1
#
_entry.id   AF-A0A0F9BRA9-F1
#
_cell.length_a   1.000
_cell.length_b   1.000
_cell.length_c   1.000
_cell.angle_alpha   90.00
_cell.angle_beta   90.00
_cell.angle_gamma   90.00
#
_symmetry.space_group_name_H-M   'P 1'
#
loop_
_entity.id
_entity.type
_entity.pdbx_description
1 polymer ?
#
loop_
_entity_poly.entity_id
_entity_poly.type
_entity_poly.pdbx_seq_one_letter_code
_entity_poly.pdbx_strand_id
1 'polypeptide(L)' 'WGYLGCIATTRKPRAGENWNRGNDLADGGYCKETWREIKDDILAYELVKVVRNSPNKD' A
#
# COMPACT_ATOMS: atom_id res chain seq x y z
N TRP A 1 -3.34 -21.61 -17.62
CA TRP A 1 -2.74 -21.02 -16.41
C TRP A 1 -3.39 -19.67 -16.18
N GLY A 2 -3.84 -19.38 -14.96
CA GLY A 2 -4.53 -18.12 -14.64
C GLY A 2 -3.55 -16.99 -14.30
N TYR A 3 -4.06 -15.76 -14.29
CA TYR A 3 -3.35 -14.57 -13.82
C TYR A 3 -3.99 -14.08 -12.52
N LEU A 4 -3.16 -13.57 -11.62
CA LEU A 4 -3.57 -12.96 -10.36
C LEU A 4 -2.94 -11.57 -10.27
N GLY A 5 -3.79 -10.56 -10.19
CA GLY A 5 -3.40 -9.17 -9.95
C GLY A 5 -4.38 -8.53 -8.97
N CYS A 6 -3.91 -7.51 -8.26
CA CYS A 6 -4.68 -6.77 -7.28
C CYS A 6 -4.26 -5.29 -7.29
N ILE A 7 -5.16 -4.39 -6.91
CA ILE A 7 -4.89 -2.96 -6.81
C ILE A 7 -5.34 -2.51 -5.42
N ALA A 8 -4.51 -1.73 -4.73
CA ALA A 8 -4.86 -1.11 -3.46
C ALA A 8 -5.18 0.37 -3.64
N THR A 9 -6.30 0.80 -3.07
CA THR A 9 -6.67 2.22 -2.95
C THR A 9 -7.18 2.50 -1.55
N THR A 10 -6.75 3.62 -0.95
CA THR A 10 -7.29 4.09 0.32
C THR A 10 -8.05 5.39 0.15
N ARG A 11 -9.25 5.45 0.73
CA ARG A 11 -10.11 6.66 0.71
C ARG A 11 -9.79 7.63 1.84
N LYS A 12 -8.86 7.26 2.74
CA LYS A 12 -8.47 8.09 3.87
C LYS A 12 -6.97 8.36 3.83
N PRO A 13 -6.55 9.64 3.82
CA PRO A 13 -5.15 9.97 4.03
C PRO A 13 -4.71 9.52 5.42
N ARG A 14 -3.41 9.27 5.62
CA ARG A 14 -2.89 9.03 6.97
C ARG A 14 -2.89 10.30 7.80
N ALA A 15 -2.76 10.12 9.12
CA ALA A 15 -2.45 11.23 10.02
C ALA A 15 -1.18 11.96 9.55
N GLY A 16 -1.34 13.23 9.14
CA GLY A 16 -0.26 14.07 8.59
C GLY A 16 -0.22 14.15 7.06
N GLU A 17 -0.98 13.31 6.34
CA GLU A 17 -1.10 13.39 4.87
C GLU A 17 -2.35 14.18 4.46
N ASN A 18 -2.31 14.79 3.27
CA ASN A 18 -3.46 15.54 2.72
C ASN A 18 -3.97 14.96 1.39
N TRP A 19 -3.59 13.73 1.03
CA TRP A 19 -3.98 13.12 -0.25
C TRP A 19 -4.30 11.62 -0.11
N ASN A 20 -5.20 11.14 -0.97
CA ASN A 20 -5.62 9.74 -1.02
C ASN A 20 -4.65 8.92 -1.88
N ARG A 21 -4.19 7.79 -1.33
CA ARG A 21 -3.13 6.99 -1.94
C ARG A 21 -3.71 5.81 -2.76
N GLY A 22 -3.06 5.49 -3.86
CA GLY A 22 -3.24 4.27 -4.64
C GLY A 22 -1.88 3.67 -4.95
N ASN A 23 -1.78 2.34 -5.01
CA ASN A 23 -0.53 1.67 -5.33
C ASN A 23 -0.77 0.45 -6.21
N ASP A 24 0.16 0.25 -7.15
CA ASP A 24 0.28 -1.01 -7.86
C ASP A 24 0.86 -2.05 -6.89
N LEU A 25 0.28 -3.25 -6.93
CA LEU A 25 0.75 -4.39 -6.15
C LEU A 25 1.43 -5.37 -7.12
N ALA A 26 2.25 -6.26 -6.57
CA ALA A 26 2.77 -7.40 -7.30
C ALA A 26 1.66 -8.17 -8.01
N ASP A 27 1.99 -8.75 -9.16
CA ASP A 27 1.06 -9.50 -9.98
C ASP A 27 1.79 -10.61 -10.75
N GLY A 28 1.05 -11.58 -11.26
CA GLY A 28 1.66 -12.71 -11.94
C GLY A 28 0.75 -13.91 -12.13
N GLY A 29 1.35 -15.10 -12.17
CA GLY A 29 0.61 -16.34 -12.32
C GLY A 29 -0.33 -16.60 -11.14
N TYR A 30 -1.44 -17.30 -11.37
CA TYR A 30 -2.34 -17.74 -10.30
C TYR A 30 -1.66 -18.85 -9.47
N CYS A 31 -0.80 -18.44 -8.53
CA CYS A 31 -0.07 -19.30 -7.62
C CYS A 31 0.04 -18.68 -6.23
N LYS A 32 0.49 -19.50 -5.27
CA LYS A 32 0.63 -19.10 -3.86
C LYS A 32 1.72 -18.03 -3.66
N GLU A 33 2.72 -18.00 -4.52
CA GLU A 33 3.82 -17.03 -4.47
C GLU A 33 3.29 -15.64 -4.80
N THR A 34 2.64 -15.46 -5.97
CA THR A 34 2.01 -14.20 -6.34
C THR A 34 0.99 -13.72 -5.31
N TRP A 35 0.20 -14.63 -4.71
CA TRP A 35 -0.69 -14.26 -3.60
C TRP A 35 0.05 -13.71 -2.36
N ARG A 36 1.18 -14.33 -1.99
CA ARG A 36 1.98 -13.88 -0.85
C ARG A 36 2.57 -12.51 -1.09
N GLU A 37 3.12 -12.29 -2.29
CA GLU A 37 3.68 -11.01 -2.72
C GLU A 37 2.62 -9.89 -2.66
N ILE A 38 1.43 -10.12 -3.24
CA ILE A 38 0.29 -9.19 -3.14
C ILE A 38 -0.03 -8.85 -1.68
N LYS A 39 -0.11 -9.86 -0.82
CA LYS A 39 -0.47 -9.68 0.60
C LYS A 39 0.65 -8.95 1.36
N ASP A 40 1.91 -9.20 1.06
CA ASP A 40 3.04 -8.49 1.67
C ASP A 40 3.10 -7.02 1.19
N ASP A 41 2.79 -6.73 -0.07
CA ASP A 41 2.67 -5.36 -0.58
C ASP A 41 1.53 -4.59 0.09
N ILE A 42 0.38 -5.22 0.30
CA ILE A 42 -0.73 -4.60 1.06
C ILE A 42 -0.27 -4.25 2.48
N LEU A 43 0.43 -5.17 3.15
CA LEU A 43 0.92 -4.94 4.51
C LEU A 43 1.97 -3.84 4.54
N ALA A 44 2.94 -3.83 3.62
CA ALA A 44 3.95 -2.78 3.52
C ALA A 44 3.30 -1.43 3.19
N TYR A 45 2.29 -1.42 2.33
CA TYR A 45 1.54 -0.25 1.97
C TYR A 45 0.78 0.35 3.16
N GLU A 46 0.25 -0.47 4.07
CA GLU A 46 -0.51 -0.05 5.25
C GLU A 46 0.34 0.19 6.52
N LEU A 47 1.41 -0.59 6.74
CA LEU A 47 2.29 -0.55 7.91
C LEU A 47 3.46 0.41 7.71
N VAL A 48 3.18 1.71 7.71
CA VAL A 48 4.21 2.74 7.49
C VAL A 48 4.29 3.68 8.68
N LYS A 49 5.50 4.18 8.96
CA LYS A 49 5.75 5.08 10.09
C LYS A 49 4.91 6.35 9.94
N VAL A 50 4.19 6.73 11.00
CA VAL A 50 3.40 7.97 11.03
C VAL A 50 4.34 9.15 10.83
N VAL A 51 4.07 9.97 9.82
CA VAL A 51 4.77 11.24 9.62
C VAL A 51 4.33 12.18 10.73
N ARG A 52 5.21 12.41 11.71
CA ARG A 52 5.00 13.51 12.66
C ARG A 52 5.30 14.80 11.91
N ASN A 53 4.26 15.61 11.65
CA ASN A 53 4.47 17.01 11.33
C ASN A 53 5.15 17.65 12.54
N SER A 54 6.46 17.86 12.46
CA SER A 54 7.13 18.79 13.35
C SER A 54 6.52 20.17 13.09
N PRO A 55 5.98 20.87 14.11
CA PRO A 55 5.55 22.25 13.89
C PRO A 55 6.75 23.06 13.40
N ASN A 56 6.55 23.89 12.37
CA ASN A 56 7.54 24.87 11.95
C ASN A 56 7.95 25.68 13.19
N LYS A 57 9.25 25.68 13.50
CA LYS A 57 9.81 26.63 14.45
C LYS A 57 10.14 27.88 13.64
N ASP A 58 9.26 28.86 13.72
CA ASP A 58 9.58 30.26 13.43
C ASP A 58 10.55 30.81 14.50
#